data_AF-A0A7W0XY07-F1
#
_entry.id   AF-A0A7W0XY07-F1
#
_cell.length_a   1.000
_cell.length_b   1.000
_cell.length_c   1.000
_cell.angle_alpha   90.00
_cell.angle_beta   90.00
_cell.angle_gamma   90.00
#
_symmetry.space_group_name_H-M   'P 1'
#
loop_
_entity.id
_entity.type
_entity.pdbx_description
1 polymer ?
#
loop_
_entity_poly.entity_id
_entity_poly.type
_entity_poly.pdbx_seq_one_letter_code
_entity_poly.pdbx_strand_id
1 'polypeptide(L)'
;MTKTFSASDNGAPFARASISRRGLLGGALGAAAGLGLAACGAGSAGAPGQQASVKGGGGAEKYEGPAVELAFWNGLTGGDGPIMQKLVDRFNTEHQNIKVKQTRIIWAEYYQKVPAAVSNGKAPDIGIMHADTLATNAARQVVQPLDDVATALKLSEADFASIAWKGGVYKEKRYG
;
A
#
# COMPACT_ATOMS: atom_id res chain seq x y z
N MET A 1 -40.59 -5.93 72.88
CA MET A 1 -39.61 -4.97 73.44
C MET A 1 -39.14 -4.10 72.28
N THR A 2 -39.55 -2.83 72.30
CA THR A 2 -38.99 -1.62 71.66
C THR A 2 -37.55 -1.73 71.09
N LYS A 3 -37.09 -1.05 70.02
CA LYS A 3 -37.53 0.16 69.31
C LYS A 3 -36.63 0.34 68.04
N THR A 4 -37.23 0.87 66.96
CA THR A 4 -36.71 1.88 65.98
C THR A 4 -35.27 1.84 65.43
N PHE A 5 -35.11 1.97 64.11
CA PHE A 5 -34.69 3.24 63.47
C PHE A 5 -35.03 3.26 61.96
N SER A 6 -35.30 4.46 61.46
CA SER A 6 -35.80 4.82 60.11
C SER A 6 -34.73 5.58 59.32
N ALA A 7 -34.69 5.38 57.99
CA ALA A 7 -34.30 6.34 56.94
C ALA A 7 -34.44 5.60 55.57
N SER A 8 -35.49 5.85 54.77
CA SER A 8 -35.72 6.93 53.78
C SER A 8 -34.88 6.85 52.48
N ASP A 9 -35.63 6.85 51.38
CA ASP A 9 -35.34 7.25 50.00
C ASP A 9 -34.77 6.28 48.93
N ASN A 10 -35.73 5.75 48.15
CA ASN A 10 -35.98 6.01 46.72
C ASN A 10 -34.82 5.99 45.71
N GLY A 11 -34.84 5.00 44.81
CA GLY A 11 -34.12 5.03 43.55
C GLY A 11 -34.39 3.79 42.68
N ALA A 12 -35.33 3.89 41.75
CA ALA A 12 -35.77 2.83 40.84
C ALA A 12 -34.71 2.43 39.79
N PRO A 13 -34.79 1.21 39.22
CA PRO A 13 -33.74 0.62 38.38
C PRO A 13 -33.74 1.12 36.92
N PHE A 14 -32.55 1.37 36.37
CA PHE A 14 -32.34 1.65 34.96
C PHE A 14 -32.41 0.37 34.11
N ALA A 15 -33.48 0.23 33.33
CA ALA A 15 -33.57 -0.75 32.24
C ALA A 15 -32.90 -0.18 30.96
N ARG A 16 -31.94 -0.92 30.39
CA ARG A 16 -31.32 -0.61 29.08
C ARG A 16 -32.21 -1.11 27.94
N ALA A 17 -32.82 -0.20 27.20
CA ALA A 17 -33.50 -0.51 25.94
C ALA A 17 -32.51 -0.51 24.76
N SER A 18 -32.55 -1.56 23.92
CA SER A 18 -31.73 -1.69 22.71
C SER A 18 -32.28 -0.82 21.57
N ILE A 19 -31.44 0.00 20.95
CA ILE A 19 -31.83 0.81 19.79
C ILE A 19 -31.62 0.00 18.50
N SER A 20 -32.72 -0.27 17.81
CA SER A 20 -32.78 -0.95 16.51
C SER A 20 -32.46 0.02 15.36
N ARG A 21 -31.65 -0.45 14.40
CA ARG A 21 -31.04 0.31 13.28
C ARG A 21 -32.01 0.72 12.16
N ARG A 22 -33.31 0.80 12.45
CA ARG A 22 -34.38 0.95 11.45
C ARG A 22 -35.09 2.32 11.48
N GLY A 23 -34.48 3.33 12.11
CA GLY A 23 -35.12 4.63 12.34
C GLY A 23 -34.49 5.85 11.66
N LEU A 24 -33.48 5.70 10.80
CA LEU A 24 -32.76 6.85 10.23
C LEU A 24 -32.84 6.90 8.70
N LEU A 25 -34.04 6.72 8.16
CA LEU A 25 -34.37 7.11 6.79
C LEU A 25 -35.82 7.61 6.79
N GLY A 26 -36.03 8.91 6.99
CA GLY A 26 -37.37 9.48 7.01
C GLY A 26 -37.45 10.97 7.33
N GLY A 27 -37.10 11.82 6.36
CA GLY A 27 -37.72 13.13 6.18
C GLY A 27 -37.06 14.35 6.83
N ALA A 28 -36.67 15.32 6.00
CA ALA A 28 -37.36 16.61 5.92
C ALA A 28 -36.77 17.49 4.80
N LEU A 29 -37.65 17.88 3.86
CA LEU A 29 -37.48 19.04 2.97
C LEU A 29 -37.41 20.32 3.80
N GLY A 30 -36.51 21.24 3.44
CA GLY A 30 -36.48 22.60 3.95
C GLY A 30 -35.44 23.45 3.24
N ALA A 31 -35.88 24.28 2.29
CA ALA A 31 -35.03 25.17 1.51
C ALA A 31 -34.67 26.44 2.31
N ALA A 32 -33.39 26.79 2.37
CA ALA A 32 -32.91 28.14 2.66
C ALA A 32 -31.60 28.40 1.92
N ALA A 33 -31.53 29.58 1.31
CA ALA A 33 -30.59 29.99 0.28
C ALA A 33 -29.21 30.42 0.79
N GLY A 34 -28.18 30.13 -0.01
CA GLY A 34 -27.05 31.02 -0.30
C GLY A 34 -25.95 31.17 0.75
N LEU A 35 -24.92 30.32 0.68
CA LEU A 35 -23.55 30.63 1.09
C LEU A 35 -22.56 30.03 0.07
N GLY A 36 -21.54 30.80 -0.26
CA GLY A 36 -20.78 30.77 -1.52
C GLY A 36 -20.07 29.46 -1.90
N LEU A 37 -20.05 29.21 -3.20
CA LEU A 37 -19.15 28.25 -3.85
C LEU A 37 -17.71 28.78 -3.77
N ALA A 38 -16.93 28.24 -2.84
CA ALA A 38 -15.47 28.14 -2.97
C ALA A 38 -15.13 26.67 -3.28
N ALA A 39 -15.53 26.23 -4.47
CA ALA A 39 -15.11 24.96 -5.05
C ALA A 39 -13.79 25.16 -5.80
N CYS A 40 -12.68 25.13 -5.07
CA CYS A 40 -11.34 24.89 -5.62
C CYS A 40 -10.62 23.95 -4.65
N GLY A 41 -10.79 22.67 -4.93
CA GLY A 41 -10.23 21.58 -4.16
C GLY A 41 -10.74 20.29 -4.77
N ALA A 42 -10.28 19.97 -5.98
CA ALA A 42 -10.48 18.69 -6.62
C ALA A 42 -9.72 17.61 -5.81
N GLY A 43 -10.26 17.27 -4.64
CA GLY A 43 -9.95 16.03 -3.94
C GLY A 43 -10.86 14.96 -4.52
N SER A 44 -10.42 14.32 -5.61
CA SER A 44 -11.07 13.13 -6.12
C SER A 44 -11.16 12.13 -4.97
N ALA A 45 -12.38 11.87 -4.50
CA ALA A 45 -12.70 10.66 -3.76
C ALA A 45 -12.48 9.48 -4.72
N GLY A 46 -11.22 9.07 -4.84
CA GLY A 46 -10.83 7.88 -5.56
C GLY A 46 -11.43 6.68 -4.83
N ALA A 47 -12.14 5.84 -5.56
CA ALA A 47 -12.47 4.52 -5.08
C ALA A 47 -11.19 3.83 -4.57
N PRO A 48 -11.20 3.18 -3.40
CA PRO A 48 -10.05 2.40 -2.96
C PRO A 48 -9.83 1.25 -3.94
N GLY A 49 -8.69 1.24 -4.64
CA GLY A 49 -8.26 0.11 -5.46
C GLY A 49 -7.91 0.41 -6.93
N GLN A 50 -8.02 1.66 -7.39
CA GLN A 50 -7.57 2.01 -8.74
C GLN A 50 -6.33 2.89 -8.68
N GLN A 51 -5.20 2.23 -8.43
CA GLN A 51 -3.90 2.81 -8.67
C GLN A 51 -3.79 3.08 -10.17
N ALA A 52 -3.64 4.34 -10.54
CA ALA A 52 -3.36 4.72 -11.92
C ALA A 52 -2.16 3.90 -12.38
N SER A 53 -2.33 3.12 -13.43
CA SER A 53 -1.23 2.44 -14.10
C SER A 53 -0.32 3.53 -14.66
N VAL A 54 0.77 3.80 -13.95
CA VAL A 54 1.81 4.70 -14.44
C VAL A 54 2.52 3.94 -15.55
N LYS A 55 2.36 4.39 -16.79
CA LYS A 55 3.12 3.85 -17.92
C LYS A 55 4.58 4.24 -17.71
N GLY A 56 5.37 3.33 -17.15
CA GLY A 56 6.79 3.55 -16.91
C GLY A 56 7.51 3.71 -18.25
N GLY A 57 8.39 4.72 -18.37
CA GLY A 57 9.20 4.99 -19.56
C GLY A 57 10.26 3.94 -19.88
N GLY A 58 10.12 2.71 -19.37
CA GLY A 58 10.84 1.55 -19.84
C GLY A 58 12.29 1.38 -19.37
N GLY A 59 12.91 2.38 -18.74
CA GLY A 59 14.21 2.24 -18.06
C GLY A 59 15.42 1.84 -18.95
N ALA A 60 15.23 1.74 -20.27
CA ALA A 60 16.23 1.23 -21.21
C ALA A 60 17.33 2.25 -21.54
N GLU A 61 17.08 3.52 -21.26
CA GLU A 61 18.02 4.60 -21.50
C GLU A 61 18.51 5.20 -20.19
N LYS A 62 19.67 5.86 -20.26
CA LYS A 62 20.25 6.58 -19.12
C LYS A 62 19.23 7.61 -18.63
N TYR A 63 19.01 7.64 -17.31
CA TYR A 63 18.16 8.64 -16.71
C TYR A 63 18.84 10.02 -16.69
N GLU A 64 18.25 10.98 -17.40
CA GLU A 64 18.72 12.38 -17.47
C GLU A 64 17.81 13.37 -16.73
N GLY A 65 16.84 12.86 -15.96
CA GLY A 65 15.94 13.70 -15.17
C GLY A 65 16.60 14.33 -13.93
N PRO A 66 15.83 15.13 -13.17
CA PRO A 66 16.26 15.70 -11.90
C PRO A 66 16.72 14.63 -10.91
N ALA A 67 17.54 14.98 -9.93
CA ALA A 67 17.96 14.03 -8.90
C ALA A 67 16.74 13.40 -8.20
N VAL A 68 16.71 12.07 -8.14
CA VAL A 68 15.64 11.29 -7.50
C VAL A 68 16.20 10.36 -6.43
N GLU A 69 15.39 10.11 -5.41
CA GLU A 69 15.67 9.12 -4.39
C GLU A 69 14.59 8.04 -4.41
N LEU A 70 15.00 6.78 -4.50
CA LEU A 70 14.12 5.62 -4.61
C LEU A 70 14.19 4.80 -3.32
N ALA A 71 13.03 4.54 -2.72
CA ALA A 71 12.89 3.63 -1.60
C ALA A 71 12.90 2.17 -2.08
N PHE A 72 13.85 1.39 -1.59
CA PHE A 72 13.99 -0.02 -1.90
C PHE A 72 13.79 -0.87 -0.65
N TRP A 73 12.73 -1.68 -0.59
CA TRP A 73 12.46 -2.55 0.56
C TRP A 73 12.73 -4.02 0.24
N ASN A 74 13.29 -4.75 1.20
CA ASN A 74 13.48 -6.20 1.10
C ASN A 74 13.55 -6.87 2.48
N GLY A 75 13.51 -8.20 2.50
CA GLY A 75 13.68 -9.00 3.71
C GLY A 75 15.00 -9.77 3.81
N LEU A 76 16.05 -9.31 3.13
CA LEU A 76 17.40 -9.89 3.18
C LEU A 76 18.10 -9.50 4.50
N THR A 77 17.54 -9.91 5.63
CA THR A 77 18.04 -9.56 6.97
C THR A 77 19.14 -10.49 7.47
N GLY A 78 19.50 -11.52 6.70
CA GLY A 78 20.53 -12.50 7.04
C GLY A 78 21.90 -12.17 6.43
N GLY A 79 22.65 -13.20 6.06
CA GLY A 79 23.97 -13.07 5.44
C GLY A 79 23.97 -12.49 4.03
N ASP A 80 22.81 -12.47 3.38
CA ASP A 80 22.54 -11.85 2.07
C ASP A 80 22.44 -10.32 2.13
N GLY A 81 21.98 -9.76 3.26
CA GLY A 81 21.79 -8.33 3.45
C GLY A 81 23.04 -7.47 3.18
N PRO A 82 24.22 -7.81 3.71
CA PRO A 82 25.46 -7.09 3.40
C PRO A 82 25.86 -7.15 1.92
N ILE A 83 25.57 -8.25 1.23
CA ILE A 83 25.85 -8.38 -0.21
C ILE A 83 24.92 -7.46 -1.00
N MET A 84 23.62 -7.46 -0.69
CA MET A 84 22.69 -6.53 -1.35
C MET A 84 23.04 -5.06 -1.07
N GLN A 85 23.49 -4.74 0.15
CA GLN A 85 23.95 -3.38 0.46
C GLN A 85 25.11 -2.95 -0.45
N LYS A 86 26.10 -3.83 -0.70
CA LYS A 86 27.20 -3.52 -1.62
C LYS A 86 26.72 -3.27 -3.06
N LEU A 87 25.69 -3.99 -3.51
CA LEU A 87 25.09 -3.76 -4.84
C LEU A 87 24.41 -2.40 -4.91
N VAL A 88 23.66 -2.03 -3.87
CA VAL A 88 23.02 -0.71 -3.75
C VAL A 88 24.07 0.41 -3.70
N ASP A 89 25.16 0.22 -2.94
CA ASP A 89 26.24 1.20 -2.83
C ASP A 89 26.97 1.39 -4.18
N ARG A 90 27.21 0.29 -4.91
CA ARG A 90 27.77 0.35 -6.26
C ARG A 90 26.85 1.10 -7.21
N PHE A 91 25.56 0.78 -7.23
CA PHE A 91 24.58 1.48 -8.06
C PHE A 91 24.57 2.99 -7.76
N ASN A 92 24.53 3.37 -6.48
CA ASN A 92 24.56 4.79 -6.08
C ASN A 92 25.86 5.50 -6.46
N THR A 93 26.97 4.77 -6.58
CA THR A 93 28.26 5.31 -7.04
C THR A 93 28.28 5.50 -8.55
N GLU A 94 27.69 4.58 -9.30
CA GLU A 94 27.63 4.60 -10.78
C GLU A 94 26.59 5.61 -11.30
N HIS A 95 25.59 5.97 -10.50
CA HIS A 95 24.47 6.83 -10.91
C HIS A 95 24.33 8.07 -10.00
N GLN A 96 24.93 9.20 -10.39
CA GLN A 96 24.89 10.41 -9.54
C GLN A 96 23.51 11.06 -9.39
N ASN A 97 22.60 10.87 -10.34
CA ASN A 97 21.25 11.45 -10.32
C ASN A 97 20.18 10.52 -9.72
N ILE A 98 20.54 9.30 -9.34
CA ILE A 98 19.61 8.32 -8.76
C ILE A 98 20.20 7.80 -7.46
N LYS A 99 19.48 7.97 -6.35
CA LYS A 99 19.87 7.44 -5.06
C LYS A 99 18.90 6.37 -4.59
N VAL A 100 19.36 5.15 -4.41
CA VAL A 100 18.58 4.06 -3.83
C VAL A 100 18.81 4.00 -2.33
N LYS A 101 17.73 4.11 -1.56
CA LYS A 101 17.70 3.92 -0.11
C LYS A 101 17.10 2.58 0.25
N GLN A 102 17.95 1.67 0.70
CA GLN A 102 17.54 0.34 1.15
C GLN A 102 16.93 0.38 2.56
N THR A 103 15.81 -0.33 2.74
CA THR A 103 15.23 -0.66 4.06
C THR A 103 15.04 -2.18 4.14
N ARG A 104 15.65 -2.80 5.16
CA ARG A 104 15.50 -4.25 5.40
C ARG A 104 14.49 -4.50 6.51
N ILE A 105 13.52 -5.37 6.26
CA ILE A 105 12.43 -5.71 7.18
C ILE A 105 12.30 -7.22 7.19
N ILE A 106 12.26 -7.86 8.36
CA ILE A 106 12.14 -9.32 8.41
C ILE A 106 10.86 -9.79 7.67
N TRP A 107 10.94 -10.88 6.92
CA TRP A 107 9.88 -11.26 5.97
C TRP A 107 8.47 -11.31 6.58
N ALA A 108 8.35 -11.81 7.82
CA ALA A 108 7.07 -11.88 8.53
C ALA A 108 6.42 -10.49 8.69
N GLU A 109 7.21 -9.46 8.99
CA GLU A 109 6.73 -8.07 9.09
C GLU A 109 6.59 -7.43 7.71
N TYR A 110 7.50 -7.74 6.78
CA TYR A 110 7.50 -7.18 5.43
C TYR A 110 6.16 -7.42 4.72
N TYR A 111 5.68 -8.67 4.70
CA TYR A 111 4.43 -9.03 4.02
C TYR A 111 3.17 -8.48 4.70
N GLN A 112 3.26 -8.09 5.97
CA GLN A 112 2.18 -7.35 6.65
C GLN A 112 2.23 -5.85 6.33
N LYS A 113 3.44 -5.30 6.21
CA LYS A 113 3.66 -3.86 6.05
C LYS A 113 3.40 -3.36 4.64
N VAL A 114 3.81 -4.11 3.61
CA VAL A 114 3.72 -3.66 2.20
C VAL A 114 2.27 -3.32 1.80
N PRO A 115 1.25 -4.17 2.03
CA PRO A 115 -0.11 -3.84 1.64
C PRO A 115 -0.65 -2.56 2.32
N ALA A 116 -0.33 -2.36 3.60
CA ALA A 116 -0.71 -1.17 4.33
C ALA A 116 0.00 0.08 3.79
N ALA A 117 1.29 -0.03 3.46
CA ALA A 117 2.08 1.03 2.84
C ALA A 117 1.55 1.41 1.45
N VAL A 118 1.11 0.44 0.64
CA VAL A 118 0.45 0.73 -0.64
C VAL A 118 -0.86 1.47 -0.42
N SER A 119 -1.71 0.97 0.49
CA SER A 119 -3.03 1.55 0.74
C SER A 119 -2.97 2.98 1.28
N ASN A 120 -1.87 3.36 1.96
CA ASN A 120 -1.67 4.69 2.51
C ASN A 120 -0.77 5.61 1.65
N GLY A 121 -0.39 5.17 0.45
CA GLY A 121 0.45 5.94 -0.46
C GLY A 121 1.90 6.12 -0.01
N LYS A 122 2.41 5.22 0.84
CA LYS A 122 3.80 5.22 1.35
C LYS A 122 4.54 3.92 1.00
N ALA A 123 4.15 3.28 -0.10
CA ALA A 123 4.85 2.10 -0.62
C ALA A 123 6.30 2.44 -0.98
N PRO A 124 7.22 1.46 -0.93
CA PRO A 124 8.50 1.61 -1.59
C PRO A 124 8.32 1.74 -3.10
N ASP A 125 9.29 2.36 -3.77
CA ASP A 125 9.36 2.39 -5.24
C ASP A 125 9.73 1.01 -5.80
N ILE A 126 10.58 0.27 -5.07
CA ILE A 126 11.08 -1.05 -5.47
C ILE A 126 11.00 -2.00 -4.27
N GLY A 127 10.56 -3.24 -4.49
CA GLY A 127 10.46 -4.27 -3.46
C GLY A 127 10.96 -5.63 -3.93
N ILE A 128 11.60 -6.40 -3.05
CA ILE A 128 11.81 -7.84 -3.28
C ILE A 128 10.58 -8.62 -2.83
N MET A 129 10.18 -9.62 -3.59
CA MET A 129 9.06 -10.50 -3.28
C MET A 129 9.44 -11.95 -3.57
N HIS A 130 8.94 -12.88 -2.76
CA HIS A 130 9.05 -14.31 -3.04
C HIS A 130 8.03 -14.69 -4.12
N ALA A 131 8.44 -15.55 -5.05
CA ALA A 131 7.61 -15.97 -6.19
C ALA A 131 6.27 -16.61 -5.76
N ASP A 132 6.25 -17.34 -4.65
CA ASP A 132 5.03 -17.96 -4.07
C ASP A 132 4.01 -16.93 -3.56
N THR A 133 4.45 -15.74 -3.18
CA THR A 133 3.59 -14.64 -2.73
C THR A 133 3.21 -13.65 -3.84
N LEU A 134 3.89 -13.69 -4.99
CA LEU A 134 3.72 -12.71 -6.07
C LEU A 134 2.29 -12.67 -6.60
N ALA A 135 1.74 -13.84 -6.95
CA ALA A 135 0.37 -13.95 -7.46
C ALA A 135 -0.67 -13.40 -6.47
N THR A 136 -0.48 -13.63 -5.17
CA THR A 136 -1.38 -13.11 -4.12
C THR A 136 -1.32 -11.59 -4.04
N ASN A 137 -0.12 -11.01 -4.11
CA ASN A 137 0.06 -9.55 -4.06
C ASN A 137 -0.41 -8.87 -5.36
N ALA A 138 -0.22 -9.50 -6.52
CA ALA A 138 -0.78 -9.05 -7.79
C ALA A 138 -2.32 -9.05 -7.75
N ALA A 139 -2.93 -10.11 -7.21
CA ALA A 139 -4.38 -10.19 -7.03
C ALA A 139 -4.92 -9.11 -6.07
N ARG A 140 -4.14 -8.75 -5.05
CA ARG A 140 -4.44 -7.65 -4.10
C ARG A 140 -4.14 -6.25 -4.65
N GLN A 141 -3.59 -6.16 -5.85
CA GLN A 141 -3.19 -4.89 -6.49
C GLN A 141 -2.18 -4.09 -5.66
N VAL A 142 -1.29 -4.78 -4.94
CA VAL A 142 -0.22 -4.13 -4.15
C VAL A 142 1.14 -4.14 -4.85
N VAL A 143 1.19 -4.65 -6.08
CA VAL A 143 2.32 -4.60 -7.01
C VAL A 143 1.81 -4.25 -8.41
N GLN A 144 2.63 -3.59 -9.20
CA GLN A 144 2.29 -3.17 -10.55
C GLN A 144 2.77 -4.18 -11.59
N PRO A 145 2.07 -4.34 -12.73
CA PRO A 145 2.59 -5.11 -13.84
C PRO A 145 3.85 -4.46 -14.41
N LEU A 146 4.80 -5.29 -14.85
CA LEU A 146 6.13 -4.91 -15.32
C LEU A 146 6.35 -5.25 -16.80
N ASP A 147 5.31 -5.63 -17.54
CA ASP A 147 5.42 -6.00 -18.97
C ASP A 147 6.05 -4.88 -19.82
N ASP A 148 5.64 -3.62 -19.58
CA ASP A 148 6.21 -2.45 -20.27
C ASP A 148 7.71 -2.27 -19.93
N VAL A 149 8.09 -2.53 -18.67
CA VAL A 149 9.49 -2.45 -18.21
C VAL A 149 10.32 -3.57 -18.85
N ALA A 150 9.83 -4.80 -18.81
CA ALA A 150 10.51 -5.95 -19.42
C ALA A 150 10.69 -5.76 -20.93
N THR A 151 9.66 -5.27 -21.62
CA THR A 151 9.70 -4.99 -23.06
C THR A 151 10.74 -3.92 -23.39
N ALA A 152 10.73 -2.80 -22.66
CA ALA A 152 11.66 -1.71 -22.94
C ALA A 152 13.12 -2.09 -22.63
N LEU A 153 13.36 -2.82 -21.55
CA LEU A 153 14.68 -3.39 -21.22
C LEU A 153 15.08 -4.57 -22.14
N LYS A 154 14.20 -4.99 -23.06
CA LYS A 154 14.39 -6.12 -23.98
C LYS A 154 14.68 -7.43 -23.23
N LEU A 155 14.07 -7.62 -22.06
CA LEU A 155 14.20 -8.82 -21.26
C LEU A 155 13.33 -9.95 -21.84
N SER A 156 13.89 -11.16 -21.87
CA SER A 156 13.25 -12.34 -22.41
C SER A 156 13.46 -13.56 -21.50
N GLU A 157 12.71 -14.65 -21.72
CA GLU A 157 12.92 -15.89 -20.97
C GLU A 157 14.35 -16.43 -21.10
N ALA A 158 15.02 -16.18 -22.23
CA ALA A 158 16.37 -16.67 -22.48
C ALA A 158 17.42 -16.04 -21.55
N ASP A 159 17.13 -14.89 -20.94
CA ASP A 159 18.03 -14.18 -20.03
C ASP A 159 17.98 -14.74 -18.59
N PHE A 160 17.04 -15.64 -18.30
CA PHE A 160 16.74 -16.12 -16.95
C PHE A 160 16.59 -17.64 -16.90
N ALA A 161 16.72 -18.20 -15.70
CA ALA A 161 16.25 -19.56 -15.47
C ALA A 161 14.73 -19.64 -15.70
N SER A 162 14.28 -20.61 -16.51
CA SER A 162 12.86 -20.72 -16.92
C SER A 162 11.88 -20.73 -15.74
N ILE A 163 12.26 -21.39 -14.63
CA ILE A 163 11.44 -21.43 -13.41
C ILE A 163 11.27 -20.05 -12.77
N ALA A 164 12.32 -19.22 -12.76
CA ALA A 164 12.27 -17.87 -12.22
C ALA A 164 11.45 -16.95 -13.14
N TRP A 165 11.68 -17.02 -14.46
CA TRP A 165 10.95 -16.21 -15.44
C TRP A 165 9.44 -16.45 -15.41
N LYS A 166 9.04 -17.73 -15.33
CA LYS A 166 7.63 -18.14 -15.25
C LYS A 166 6.99 -17.82 -13.90
N GLY A 167 7.76 -17.87 -12.82
CA GLY A 167 7.31 -17.47 -11.48
C GLY A 167 6.87 -16.00 -11.39
N GLY A 168 7.29 -15.17 -12.34
CA GLY A 168 6.94 -13.75 -12.44
C GLY A 168 5.55 -13.44 -13.02
N VAL A 169 4.79 -14.44 -13.48
CA VAL A 169 3.55 -14.22 -14.24
C VAL A 169 2.29 -14.49 -13.43
N TYR A 170 1.31 -13.58 -13.49
CA TYR A 170 -0.04 -13.75 -12.94
C TYR A 170 -1.08 -13.23 -13.94
N LYS A 171 -2.07 -14.06 -14.29
CA LYS A 171 -3.13 -13.74 -15.29
C LYS A 171 -2.55 -13.09 -16.55
N GLU A 172 -1.58 -13.76 -17.16
CA GLU A 172 -0.93 -13.37 -18.43
C GLU A 172 -0.08 -12.08 -18.37
N LYS A 173 0.12 -11.48 -17.19
CA LYS A 173 0.96 -10.29 -17.01
C LYS A 173 2.16 -10.60 -16.12
N ARG A 174 3.29 -9.96 -16.40
CA ARG A 174 4.49 -10.03 -15.57
C ARG A 174 4.38 -9.06 -14.39
N TYR A 175 4.73 -9.51 -13.20
CA TYR A 175 4.80 -8.71 -11.97
C TYR A 175 6.18 -8.78 -11.29
N GLY A 176 7.08 -9.63 -11.78
CA GLY A 176 8.43 -9.86 -11.26
C GLY A 176 9.29 -10.69 -12.19
#